data_AF-A0AAJ2Q1X3-F1
#
_entry.id   AF-A0AAJ2Q1X3-F1
#
_cell.length_a   1.000
_cell.length_b   1.000
_cell.length_c   1.000
_cell.angle_alpha   90.00
_cell.angle_beta   90.00
_cell.angle_gamma   90.00
#
_symmetry.space_group_name_H-M   'P 1'
#
loop_
_entity.id
_entity.type
_entity.pdbx_description
1 polymer ?
#
loop_
_entity_poly.entity_id
_entity_poly.type
_entity_poly.pdbx_seq_one_letter_code
_entity_poly.pdbx_strand_id
1 'polypeptide(L)'
;RYGVRDERPQAQERWLPEAWNGQVWQLCGTPRRDRREAELYLAAQRRGPRPAIAYRLVQEFTDYDVTRIWGEPVRMDIEPMGNL
;
A
#
# COMPACT_ATOMS: atom_id res chain seq x y z
N ARG A 1 -8.03 17.59 24.58
CA ARG A 1 -8.81 18.12 23.43
C ARG A 1 -8.67 17.10 22.31
N TYR A 2 -9.59 16.15 22.21
CA TYR A 2 -9.58 15.11 21.18
C TYR A 2 -10.42 15.62 20.01
N GLY A 3 -9.76 16.00 18.92
CA GLY A 3 -10.45 16.34 17.68
C GLY A 3 -10.78 15.04 16.96
N VAL A 4 -12.07 14.74 16.83
CA VAL A 4 -12.55 13.85 15.78
C VAL A 4 -12.34 14.62 14.48
N ARG A 5 -11.27 14.32 13.74
CA ARG A 5 -11.12 14.83 12.37
C ARG A 5 -12.17 14.10 11.54
N ASP A 6 -13.21 14.83 11.19
CA ASP A 6 -14.24 14.48 10.21
C ASP A 6 -13.70 14.52 8.76
N GLU A 7 -12.38 14.74 8.58
CA GLU A 7 -11.74 14.51 7.29
C GLU A 7 -11.72 13.00 7.04
N ARG A 8 -12.57 12.55 6.10
CA ARG A 8 -12.33 11.29 5.40
C ARG A 8 -10.83 11.22 5.09
N PRO A 9 -10.13 10.12 5.44
CA PRO A 9 -8.73 10.00 5.11
C PRO A 9 -8.62 10.22 3.59
N GLN A 10 -7.90 11.27 3.20
CA GLN A 10 -7.70 11.57 1.79
C GLN A 10 -7.13 10.31 1.13
N ALA A 11 -7.66 9.92 -0.03
CA ALA A 11 -7.17 8.74 -0.75
C ALA A 11 -5.64 8.82 -0.83
N GLN A 12 -4.97 7.94 -0.10
CA GLN A 12 -3.51 7.95 -0.04
C GLN A 12 -3.03 7.08 -1.19
N GLU A 13 -2.32 7.70 -2.13
CA GLU A 13 -1.61 6.97 -3.16
C GLU A 13 -0.54 6.10 -2.51
N ARG A 14 -0.64 4.78 -2.74
CA ARG A 14 0.31 3.80 -2.26
C ARG A 14 0.89 3.03 -3.43
N TRP A 15 2.18 2.79 -3.35
CA TRP A 15 2.96 2.06 -4.33
C TRP A 15 3.35 0.72 -3.73
N LEU A 16 2.77 -0.35 -4.27
CA LEU A 16 2.93 -1.73 -3.82
C LEU A 16 4.01 -2.41 -4.66
N PRO A 17 5.19 -2.70 -4.08
CA PRO A 17 6.21 -3.46 -4.78
C PRO A 17 5.85 -4.95 -4.76
N GLU A 18 5.71 -5.54 -5.95
CA GLU A 18 5.39 -6.95 -6.12
C GLU A 18 6.49 -7.70 -6.87
N ALA A 19 6.68 -8.94 -6.47
CA ALA A 19 7.58 -9.89 -7.11
C ALA A 19 6.79 -11.10 -7.62
N TRP A 20 7.19 -11.62 -8.77
CA TRP A 20 6.66 -12.88 -9.28
C TRP A 20 7.35 -14.05 -8.57
N ASN A 21 6.59 -14.85 -7.83
CA ASN A 21 7.12 -16.00 -7.10
C ASN A 21 7.14 -17.30 -7.94
N GLY A 22 6.74 -17.24 -9.22
CA GLY A 22 6.60 -18.40 -10.10
C GLY A 22 5.15 -18.80 -10.38
N GLN A 23 4.20 -18.37 -9.55
CA GLN A 23 2.77 -18.70 -9.70
C GLN A 23 1.86 -17.48 -9.59
N VAL A 24 2.17 -16.56 -8.67
CA VAL A 24 1.38 -15.37 -8.39
C VAL A 24 2.27 -14.16 -8.16
N TRP A 25 1.68 -12.99 -8.33
CA TRP A 25 2.27 -11.75 -7.83
C TRP A 25 2.09 -11.67 -6.33
N GLN A 26 3.18 -11.42 -5.62
CA GLN A 26 3.18 -11.31 -4.16
C GLN A 26 3.90 -10.04 -3.75
N LEU A 27 3.39 -9.36 -2.73
CA LEU A 27 4.08 -8.26 -2.09
C LEU A 27 5.47 -8.70 -1.62
N CYS A 28 6.49 -7.94 -2.03
CA CYS A 28 7.86 -8.22 -1.66
C CYS A 28 8.42 -7.26 -0.61
N GLY A 29 7.60 -6.32 -0.12
CA GLY A 29 7.95 -5.38 0.94
C GLY A 29 6.77 -4.52 1.37
N THR A 30 7.05 -3.52 2.21
CA THR A 30 6.03 -2.57 2.69
C THR A 30 5.57 -1.64 1.56
N PRO A 31 4.26 -1.37 1.44
CA PRO A 31 3.72 -0.31 0.59
C PRO A 31 4.43 1.02 0.83
N ARG A 32 4.75 1.76 -0.23
CA ARG A 32 5.44 3.07 -0.16
C ARG A 32 4.48 4.18 -0.49
N ARG A 33 4.74 5.37 0.06
CA ARG A 33 3.96 6.59 -0.24
C ARG A 33 4.48 7.32 -1.47
N ASP A 34 5.75 7.11 -1.81
CA ASP A 34 6.40 7.74 -2.96
C ASP A 34 6.77 6.70 -4.02
N ARG A 35 6.51 7.03 -5.29
CA ARG A 35 6.79 6.16 -6.43
C ARG A 35 8.28 5.90 -6.58
N ARG A 36 9.10 6.95 -6.48
CA ARG A 36 10.54 6.88 -6.72
C ARG A 36 11.21 6.03 -5.63
N GLU A 37 10.77 6.15 -4.39
CA GLU A 37 11.19 5.28 -3.29
C GLU A 37 10.90 3.80 -3.60
N ALA A 38 9.71 3.50 -4.12
CA ALA A 38 9.32 2.14 -4.47
C ALA A 38 10.11 1.58 -5.67
N GLU A 39 10.38 2.42 -6.68
CA GLU A 39 11.23 2.05 -7.83
C GLU A 39 12.67 1.76 -7.37
N LEU A 40 13.23 2.61 -6.50
CA LEU A 40 14.55 2.38 -5.91
C LEU A 40 14.60 1.09 -5.10
N TYR A 41 13.55 0.78 -4.35
CA TYR A 41 13.43 -0.47 -3.62
C TYR A 41 13.44 -1.68 -4.56
N LEU A 42 12.64 -1.69 -5.63
CA LEU A 42 12.66 -2.76 -6.63
C LEU A 42 14.03 -2.89 -7.33
N ALA A 43 14.70 -1.77 -7.61
CA ALA A 43 16.05 -1.78 -8.16
C ALA A 43 17.08 -2.37 -7.18
N ALA A 44 16.91 -2.17 -5.87
CA ALA A 44 17.73 -2.83 -4.86
C ALA A 44 17.44 -4.34 -4.80
N GLN A 45 16.17 -4.74 -4.80
CA GLN A 45 15.75 -6.15 -4.79
C GLN A 45 16.31 -6.94 -5.99
N ARG A 46 16.35 -6.31 -7.17
CA ARG A 46 16.97 -6.89 -8.38
C ARG A 46 18.47 -7.11 -8.25
N ARG A 47 19.16 -6.31 -7.44
CA ARG A 47 20.61 -6.42 -7.18
C ARG A 47 20.94 -7.29 -5.96
N GLY A 48 19.92 -7.79 -5.26
CA GLY A 48 20.07 -8.62 -4.08
C GLY A 48 20.56 -10.04 -4.41
N PRO A 49 20.87 -10.83 -3.38
CA PRO A 49 21.43 -12.18 -3.54
C PRO A 49 20.45 -13.19 -4.13
N ARG A 50 19.14 -12.94 -4.08
CA ARG A 50 18.08 -13.81 -4.64
C ARG A 50 17.01 -12.97 -5.32
N PRO A 51 17.26 -12.50 -6.56
CA PRO A 51 16.26 -11.73 -7.28
C PRO A 51 15.10 -12.63 -7.73
N ALA A 52 13.88 -12.10 -7.69
CA ALA A 52 12.73 -12.71 -8.33
C ALA A 52 12.83 -12.64 -9.86
N ILE A 53 12.06 -13.50 -10.54
CA ILE A 53 12.02 -13.61 -12.00
C ILE A 53 11.52 -12.30 -12.64
N ALA A 54 10.53 -11.68 -12.02
CA ALA A 54 9.96 -10.42 -12.45
C ALA A 54 9.53 -9.58 -11.26
N TYR A 55 9.53 -8.27 -11.47
CA TYR A 55 9.05 -7.29 -10.50
C TYR A 55 8.12 -6.32 -11.20
N ARG A 56 7.06 -5.92 -10.49
CA ARG A 56 6.16 -4.84 -10.94
C ARG A 56 5.86 -3.91 -9.78
N LEU A 57 5.44 -2.70 -10.13
CA LEU A 57 4.99 -1.71 -9.19
C LEU A 57 3.50 -1.44 -9.45
N VAL A 58 2.68 -1.65 -8.43
CA VAL A 58 1.23 -1.42 -8.52
C VAL A 58 0.89 -0.15 -7.74
N GLN A 59 0.09 0.72 -8.36
CA GLN A 59 -0.50 1.86 -7.69
C GLN A 59 -1.84 1.43 -7.10
N GLU A 60 -1.99 1.57 -5.79
CA GLU A 60 -3.24 1.37 -5.07
C GLU A 60 -3.67 2.70 -4.46
N PHE A 61 -4.94 3.05 -4.63
CA PHE A 61 -5.57 4.13 -3.90
C PHE A 61 -6.24 3.50 -2.69
N THR A 62 -5.69 3.72 -1.50
CA THR A 62 -6.34 3.29 -0.27
C THR A 62 -7.15 4.47 0.28
N ASP A 63 -8.46 4.30 0.36
CA ASP A 63 -9.42 5.27 0.93
C ASP A 63 -9.61 5.11 2.44
N TYR A 64 -8.78 4.27 3.09
CA TYR A 64 -8.65 4.15 4.54
C TYR A 64 -7.24 4.44 5.03
N ASP A 65 -7.14 5.28 6.06
CA ASP A 65 -5.94 5.37 6.89
C ASP A 65 -6.05 4.35 8.04
N VAL A 66 -5.20 3.31 8.02
CA VAL A 66 -5.08 2.39 9.16
C VAL A 66 -4.25 3.08 10.25
N THR A 67 -4.89 3.94 11.02
CA THR A 67 -4.31 4.46 12.26
C THR A 67 -4.33 3.35 13.32
N ARG A 68 -3.16 3.03 13.88
CA ARG A 68 -3.07 2.10 15.01
C ARG A 68 -3.60 2.80 16.26
N ILE A 69 -4.84 2.51 16.63
CA ILE A 69 -5.46 2.97 17.87
C ILE A 69 -5.20 1.94 18.99
N TRP A 70 -4.85 2.42 20.19
CA TRP A 70 -4.89 1.59 21.39
C TRP A 70 -6.33 1.63 21.92
N GLY A 71 -7.09 0.55 21.73
CA GLY A 71 -8.52 0.44 22.08
C GLY A 71 -9.26 -0.57 21.17
N GLU A 72 -10.57 -0.76 21.38
CA GLU A 72 -11.39 -1.63 20.53
C GLU A 72 -11.52 -1.04 19.12
N PRO A 73 -11.21 -1.81 18.05
CA PRO A 73 -11.23 -1.30 16.68
C PRO A 73 -12.67 -1.01 16.25
N VAL A 74 -12.96 0.27 15.98
CA VAL A 74 -14.22 0.66 15.33
C VAL A 74 -14.06 0.39 13.83
N ARG A 75 -14.75 -0.64 13.34
CA ARG A 75 -14.87 -0.91 11.90
C ARG A 75 -15.69 0.22 11.28
N MET A 76 -15.06 1.02 10.42
CA MET A 76 -15.77 1.90 9.49
C MET A 76 -15.81 1.19 8.14
N ASP A 77 -17.00 0.75 7.74
CA ASP A 77 -17.22 0.21 6.39
C ASP A 77 -17.02 1.34 5.38
N ILE A 78 -16.12 1.12 4.43
CA ILE A 78 -15.89 2.03 3.32
C ILE A 78 -16.65 1.42 2.15
N GLU A 79 -17.85 1.96 1.93
CA GLU A 79 -18.66 1.58 0.79
C GLU A 79 -17.93 1.98 -0.50
N PRO A 80 -17.82 1.08 -1.50
CA PRO A 80 -17.29 1.44 -2.80
C PRO A 80 -18.27 2.41 -3.46
N MET A 81 -17.85 3.66 -3.70
CA MET A 81 -18.60 4.57 -4.57
C MET A 81 -18.62 4.01 -5.99
N GLY A 82 -19.64 3.22 -6.28
CA GLY A 82 -20.11 2.97 -7.63
C GLY A 82 -20.74 4.26 -8.19
N ASN A 83 -20.31 4.61 -9.39
CA ASN A 83 -20.85 5.60 -10.34
C ASN A 83 -22.24 6.20 -10.03
N LEU A 84 -22.32 7.53 -9.96
CA LEU A 84 -23.00 8.38 -10.95
C LEU A 84 -22.63 9.86 -10.79
#